data_AF-A0A1B0BDW3-F1
#
_entry.id   AF-A0A1B0BDW3-F1
#
_cell.length_a   1.000
_cell.length_b   1.000
_cell.length_c   1.000
_cell.angle_alpha   90.00
_cell.angle_beta   90.00
_cell.angle_gamma   90.00
#
_symmetry.space_group_name_H-M   'P 1'
#
loop_
_entity.id
_entity.type
_entity.pdbx_description
1 polymer ?
#
loop_
_entity_poly.entity_id
_entity_poly.type
_entity_poly.pdbx_seq_one_letter_code
_entity_poly.pdbx_strand_id
1 'polypeptide(L)'
;MDWSWAIEGVNNDVPRTMGPECENYMSNERRWTEAVIVSLGCLWILRWASKRADPISLPCASKLNQSHSTGRLLLMLLMTFVFGIEMGFKFANKSVIFVLNPCHIQTLVQIYILAAKPSKATVALFRIQMNNLNGPLLAFIFPEVESRTLPFEQATYWLQHALLYIVPVYIIRNGIYEVEDIYDFNWVTIGVVIMLLYHFVVLNAISIASGVNLNHMLCAAVTDPFEGQNYRIAAVIHESILCPILNKVTVLLYCNKQTMKSNLLRKHTYNQNTSTIINDNNLSKDELLYHQHYELTEKTTTEGTSSQQQQQQQQHHHLPPLNVTEECIVKQRKHNISEDNDIDIRIQEQQHQTLLVDVESERELLKNSSTTAKCNMSATKVD
;
A
#
# COMPACT_ATOMS: atom_id res chain seq x y z
N MET A 1 -12.45 24.32 -23.07
CA MET A 1 -11.44 24.55 -22.00
C MET A 1 -10.11 24.71 -22.69
N ASP A 2 -9.28 25.65 -22.23
CA ASP A 2 -7.92 25.78 -22.74
C ASP A 2 -7.01 24.75 -22.03
N TRP A 3 -6.34 23.92 -22.82
CA TRP A 3 -5.41 22.87 -22.37
C TRP A 3 -3.95 23.20 -22.73
N SER A 4 -3.68 24.40 -23.23
CA SER A 4 -2.35 24.90 -23.62
C SER A 4 -1.27 24.57 -22.59
N TRP A 5 -1.48 24.97 -21.34
CA TRP A 5 -0.57 24.73 -20.21
C TRP A 5 -0.18 23.25 -19.96
N ALA A 6 -0.97 22.28 -20.45
CA ALA A 6 -0.75 20.86 -20.23
C ALA A 6 -0.23 20.09 -21.46
N ILE A 7 -0.41 20.62 -22.67
CA ILE A 7 -0.17 19.91 -23.94
C ILE A 7 0.68 20.73 -24.94
N GLU A 8 0.69 22.07 -24.91
CA GLU A 8 1.29 22.93 -25.94
C GLU A 8 2.79 22.70 -26.16
N GLY A 9 3.52 22.26 -25.12
CA GLY A 9 4.95 21.95 -25.22
C GLY A 9 5.25 20.50 -25.60
N VAL A 10 4.22 19.67 -25.83
CA VAL A 10 4.37 18.35 -26.42
C VAL A 10 4.34 18.52 -27.94
N ASN A 11 5.37 18.04 -28.63
CA ASN A 11 5.51 18.19 -30.08
C ASN A 11 5.98 16.89 -30.74
N ASN A 12 6.08 16.90 -32.08
CA ASN A 12 6.53 15.77 -32.89
C ASN A 12 8.02 15.82 -33.26
N ASP A 13 8.83 16.67 -32.61
CA ASP A 13 10.29 16.69 -32.80
C ASP A 13 10.94 15.44 -32.19
N VAL A 14 10.36 14.94 -31.09
CA VAL A 14 10.74 13.68 -30.45
C VAL A 14 9.89 12.55 -31.06
N PRO A 15 10.48 11.55 -31.72
CA PRO A 15 9.76 10.44 -32.33
C PRO A 15 8.79 9.75 -31.37
N ARG A 16 7.67 9.22 -31.90
CA ARG A 16 6.65 8.47 -31.13
C ARG A 16 6.01 9.22 -29.95
N THR A 17 6.19 10.53 -29.82
CA THR A 17 5.60 11.33 -28.72
C THR A 17 4.18 11.82 -29.04
N MET A 18 3.94 12.29 -30.27
CA MET A 18 2.61 12.67 -30.79
C MET A 18 2.63 12.77 -32.33
N GLY A 19 1.50 13.17 -32.92
CA GLY A 19 1.40 13.56 -34.33
C GLY A 19 1.12 12.40 -35.29
N PRO A 20 1.03 12.68 -36.60
CA PRO A 20 0.42 11.76 -37.57
C PRO A 20 1.08 10.38 -37.66
N GLU A 21 2.38 10.27 -37.42
CA GLU A 21 3.11 8.99 -37.43
C GLU A 21 2.69 8.07 -36.27
N CYS A 22 2.33 8.66 -35.12
CA CYS A 22 1.87 7.94 -33.94
C CYS A 22 0.35 7.75 -33.95
N GLU A 23 -0.40 8.78 -34.31
CA GLU A 23 -1.86 8.75 -34.39
C GLU A 23 -2.34 7.73 -35.42
N ASN A 24 -1.71 7.67 -36.61
CA ASN A 24 -2.06 6.70 -37.65
C ASN A 24 -1.37 5.34 -37.49
N TYR A 25 -0.60 5.11 -36.42
CA TYR A 25 0.05 3.82 -36.16
C TYR A 25 -0.96 2.67 -36.03
N MET A 26 -2.20 2.96 -35.61
CA MET A 26 -3.31 2.02 -35.50
C MET A 26 -4.63 2.78 -35.66
N SER A 27 -5.70 2.14 -36.18
CA SER A 27 -7.02 2.77 -36.22
C SER A 27 -7.64 2.94 -34.82
N ASN A 28 -8.35 4.04 -34.59
CA ASN A 28 -9.04 4.28 -33.32
C ASN A 28 -10.12 3.23 -33.02
N GLU A 29 -10.79 2.70 -34.05
CA GLU A 29 -11.72 1.57 -33.91
C GLU A 29 -11.05 0.35 -33.28
N ARG A 30 -9.84 0.01 -33.73
CA ARG A 30 -9.05 -1.09 -33.16
C ARG A 30 -8.60 -0.76 -31.74
N ARG A 31 -8.08 0.44 -31.47
CA ARG A 31 -7.66 0.86 -30.12
C ARG A 31 -8.81 0.75 -29.11
N TRP A 32 -10.02 1.16 -29.48
CA TRP A 32 -11.22 1.02 -28.65
C TRP A 32 -11.68 -0.44 -28.51
N THR A 33 -11.63 -1.23 -29.59
CA THR A 33 -11.98 -2.66 -29.56
C THR A 33 -11.05 -3.43 -28.61
N GLU A 34 -9.74 -3.22 -28.72
CA GLU A 34 -8.75 -3.79 -27.79
C GLU A 34 -8.99 -3.32 -26.35
N ALA A 35 -9.26 -2.02 -26.14
CA ALA A 35 -9.56 -1.48 -24.82
C ALA A 35 -10.79 -2.11 -24.17
N VAL A 36 -11.90 -2.28 -24.90
CA VAL A 36 -13.10 -2.93 -24.38
C VAL A 36 -12.85 -4.40 -24.06
N ILE A 37 -12.24 -5.16 -24.98
CA ILE A 37 -12.00 -6.60 -24.80
C ILE A 37 -11.04 -6.84 -23.62
N VAL A 38 -9.89 -6.15 -23.59
CA VAL A 38 -8.90 -6.28 -22.51
C VAL A 38 -9.49 -5.84 -21.17
N SER A 39 -10.27 -4.75 -21.13
CA SER A 39 -10.88 -4.27 -19.88
C SER A 39 -11.94 -5.23 -19.35
N LEU A 40 -12.80 -5.81 -20.20
CA LEU A 40 -13.78 -6.81 -19.78
C LEU A 40 -13.09 -8.08 -19.23
N GLY A 41 -12.02 -8.54 -19.89
CA GLY A 41 -11.18 -9.63 -19.39
C GLY A 41 -10.55 -9.30 -18.03
N CYS A 42 -9.94 -8.12 -17.91
CA CYS A 42 -9.34 -7.64 -16.67
C CYS A 42 -10.34 -7.52 -15.51
N LEU A 43 -11.57 -7.03 -15.77
CA LEU A 43 -12.62 -6.95 -14.75
C LEU A 43 -13.11 -8.33 -14.29
N TRP A 44 -13.20 -9.30 -15.21
CA TRP A 44 -13.53 -10.69 -14.87
C TRP A 44 -12.42 -11.33 -14.03
N ILE A 45 -11.15 -11.21 -14.45
CA ILE A 45 -9.99 -11.71 -13.69
C ILE A 45 -9.88 -11.01 -12.33
N LEU A 46 -10.09 -9.69 -12.26
CA LEU A 46 -10.08 -8.92 -11.01
C LEU A 46 -11.13 -9.46 -10.03
N ARG A 47 -12.38 -9.64 -10.47
CA ARG A 47 -13.45 -10.21 -9.65
C ARG A 47 -13.14 -11.64 -9.19
N TRP A 48 -12.50 -12.45 -10.05
CA TRP A 48 -12.08 -13.83 -9.73
C TRP A 48 -10.95 -13.86 -8.69
N ALA A 49 -9.91 -13.04 -8.88
CA ALA A 49 -8.75 -12.96 -8.00
C ALA A 49 -9.11 -12.32 -6.64
N SER A 50 -9.92 -11.25 -6.63
CA SER A 50 -10.38 -10.61 -5.39
C SER A 50 -11.22 -11.54 -4.51
N LYS A 51 -11.95 -12.51 -5.09
CA LYS A 51 -12.67 -13.54 -4.33
C LYS A 51 -11.77 -14.62 -3.73
N ARG A 52 -10.51 -14.72 -4.18
CA ARG A 52 -9.55 -15.76 -3.79
C ARG A 52 -8.33 -15.21 -3.05
N ALA A 53 -8.18 -13.89 -3.02
CA ALA A 53 -7.08 -13.20 -2.37
C ALA A 53 -7.15 -13.37 -0.86
N ASP A 54 -6.02 -13.74 -0.25
CA ASP A 54 -5.91 -13.84 1.20
C ASP A 54 -6.23 -12.48 1.85
N PRO A 55 -7.01 -12.44 2.95
CA PRO A 55 -7.37 -11.21 3.62
C PRO A 55 -6.13 -10.54 4.23
N ILE A 56 -6.10 -9.20 4.15
CA ILE A 56 -4.98 -8.41 4.68
C ILE A 56 -4.97 -8.46 6.21
N SER A 57 -3.85 -8.91 6.77
CA SER A 57 -3.67 -9.10 8.21
C SER A 57 -2.71 -8.06 8.79
N LEU A 58 -3.26 -7.06 9.49
CA LEU A 58 -2.44 -5.98 10.06
C LEU A 58 -1.51 -6.51 11.18
N PRO A 59 -0.32 -5.91 11.35
CA PRO A 59 0.53 -6.19 12.50
C PRO A 59 -0.12 -5.70 13.80
N CYS A 60 0.36 -6.21 14.95
CA CYS A 60 -0.11 -5.81 16.28
C CYS A 60 -0.10 -4.27 16.47
N ALA A 61 -1.07 -3.75 17.23
CA ALA A 61 -1.26 -2.32 17.49
C ALA A 61 0.01 -1.61 17.97
N SER A 62 0.88 -2.29 18.73
CA SER A 62 2.17 -1.74 19.17
C SER A 62 3.11 -1.40 18.00
N LYS A 63 3.15 -2.21 16.94
CA LYS A 63 3.88 -1.92 15.69
C LYS A 63 3.17 -0.87 14.84
N LEU A 64 1.83 -0.87 14.86
CA LEU A 64 1.01 0.07 14.09
C LEU A 64 1.16 1.52 14.55
N ASN A 65 1.38 1.70 15.85
CA ASN A 65 1.55 3.00 16.51
C ASN A 65 3.02 3.45 16.64
N GLN A 66 3.98 2.75 16.03
CA GLN A 66 5.37 3.22 15.99
C GLN A 66 5.49 4.49 15.16
N SER A 67 6.23 5.47 15.69
CA SER A 67 6.62 6.69 14.97
C SER A 67 7.38 6.35 13.69
N HIS A 68 7.29 7.21 12.68
CA HIS A 68 8.07 7.04 11.45
C HIS A 68 9.57 7.02 11.76
N SER A 69 10.26 5.99 11.26
CA SER A 69 11.71 5.89 11.36
C SER A 69 12.39 6.94 10.47
N THR A 70 13.61 7.34 10.84
CA THR A 70 14.38 8.36 10.13
C THR A 70 14.55 8.06 8.64
N GLY A 71 14.79 6.79 8.29
CA GLY A 71 14.89 6.36 6.87
C GLY A 71 13.58 6.51 6.09
N ARG A 72 12.44 6.25 6.74
CA ARG A 72 11.10 6.42 6.14
C ARG A 72 10.80 7.90 5.89
N LEU A 73 11.12 8.75 6.87
CA LEU A 73 10.96 10.20 6.75
C LEU A 73 11.89 10.77 5.66
N LEU A 74 13.16 10.34 5.62
CA LEU A 74 14.12 10.76 4.60
C LEU A 74 13.66 10.38 3.19
N LEU A 75 13.23 9.14 2.97
CA LEU A 75 12.70 8.68 1.69
C LEU A 75 11.43 9.45 1.28
N MET A 76 10.54 9.74 2.23
CA MET A 76 9.33 10.52 1.97
C MET A 76 9.67 11.95 1.52
N LEU A 77 10.57 12.63 2.24
CA LEU A 77 11.02 13.98 1.91
C LEU A 77 11.74 14.02 0.56
N LEU A 78 12.65 13.07 0.31
CA LEU A 78 13.40 12.97 -0.94
C LEU A 78 12.47 12.70 -2.13
N MET A 79 11.55 11.74 -2.00
CA MET A 79 10.58 11.42 -3.07
C MET A 79 9.64 12.59 -3.36
N THR A 80 9.17 13.27 -2.32
CA THR A 80 8.30 14.47 -2.47
C THR A 80 9.04 15.63 -3.14
N PHE A 81 10.31 15.84 -2.77
CA PHE A 81 11.16 16.89 -3.35
C PHE A 81 11.45 16.63 -4.83
N VAL A 82 11.87 15.40 -5.17
CA VAL A 82 12.14 14.98 -6.56
C VAL A 82 10.88 15.05 -7.42
N PHE A 83 9.74 14.62 -6.88
CA PHE A 83 8.46 14.76 -7.57
C PHE A 83 8.07 16.23 -7.80
N GLY A 84 8.27 17.10 -6.80
CA GLY A 84 8.03 18.54 -6.94
C GLY A 84 8.87 19.19 -8.04
N ILE A 85 10.14 18.78 -8.19
CA ILE A 85 11.02 19.22 -9.27
C ILE A 85 10.51 18.71 -10.63
N GLU A 86 10.18 17.42 -10.75
CA GLU A 86 9.63 16.86 -11.99
C GLU A 86 8.33 17.56 -12.41
N MET A 87 7.43 17.85 -11.47
CA MET A 87 6.22 18.65 -11.77
C MET A 87 6.59 20.05 -12.25
N GLY A 88 7.58 20.71 -11.63
CA GLY A 88 8.11 22.00 -12.07
C GLY A 88 8.58 21.97 -13.53
N PHE A 89 9.33 20.94 -13.92
CA PHE A 89 9.74 20.74 -15.32
C PHE A 89 8.55 20.51 -16.26
N LYS A 90 7.54 19.71 -15.87
CA LYS A 90 6.34 19.48 -16.70
C LYS A 90 5.50 20.75 -16.88
N PHE A 91 5.42 21.62 -15.88
CA PHE A 91 4.78 22.94 -16.02
C PHE A 91 5.60 23.88 -16.91
N ALA A 92 6.92 23.94 -16.74
CA ALA A 92 7.81 24.77 -17.56
C ALA A 92 7.78 24.35 -19.04
N ASN A 93 7.82 23.04 -19.30
CA ASN A 93 7.77 22.44 -20.64
C ASN A 93 6.32 22.26 -21.16
N LYS A 94 5.30 22.85 -20.53
CA LYS A 94 3.86 22.75 -20.90
C LYS A 94 3.42 21.34 -21.31
N SER A 95 3.89 20.33 -20.57
CA SER A 95 3.76 18.90 -20.90
C SER A 95 3.18 18.09 -19.73
N VAL A 96 2.36 18.76 -18.90
CA VAL A 96 1.72 18.21 -17.70
C VAL A 96 0.83 17.00 -17.98
N ILE A 97 0.37 16.80 -19.22
CA ILE A 97 -0.34 15.58 -19.61
C ILE A 97 0.46 14.29 -19.30
N PHE A 98 1.79 14.32 -19.36
CA PHE A 98 2.65 13.17 -19.00
C PHE A 98 2.67 12.83 -17.50
N VAL A 99 2.10 13.66 -16.62
CA VAL A 99 1.88 13.32 -15.20
C VAL A 99 0.93 12.12 -15.05
N LEU A 100 0.18 11.78 -16.10
CA LEU A 100 -0.60 10.54 -16.16
C LEU A 100 0.26 9.30 -16.41
N ASN A 101 1.51 9.40 -16.90
CA ASN A 101 2.35 8.22 -17.08
C ASN A 101 2.56 7.50 -15.73
N PRO A 102 2.55 6.14 -15.69
CA PRO A 102 2.45 5.38 -14.46
C PRO A 102 3.50 5.72 -13.39
N CYS A 103 4.72 6.08 -13.78
CA CYS A 103 5.80 6.44 -12.85
C CYS A 103 5.42 7.61 -11.92
N HIS A 104 4.73 8.64 -12.42
CA HIS A 104 4.26 9.77 -11.61
C HIS A 104 3.11 9.36 -10.66
N ILE A 105 2.18 8.53 -11.14
CA ILE A 105 1.08 8.01 -10.32
C ILE A 105 1.62 7.09 -9.21
N GLN A 106 2.58 6.21 -9.54
CA GLN A 106 3.29 5.40 -8.53
C GLN A 106 4.09 6.26 -7.56
N THR A 107 4.65 7.39 -8.00
CA THR A 107 5.35 8.33 -7.10
C THR A 107 4.39 8.90 -6.06
N LEU A 108 3.19 9.33 -6.46
CA LEU A 108 2.14 9.79 -5.55
C LEU A 108 1.68 8.69 -4.58
N VAL A 109 1.46 7.47 -5.08
CA VAL A 109 1.09 6.30 -4.26
C VAL A 109 2.19 5.98 -3.23
N GLN A 110 3.46 6.05 -3.61
CA GLN A 110 4.59 5.82 -2.71
C GLN A 110 4.74 6.92 -1.66
N ILE A 111 4.58 8.20 -2.03
CA ILE A 111 4.55 9.31 -1.06
C ILE A 111 3.42 9.10 -0.05
N TYR A 112 2.22 8.73 -0.51
CA TYR A 112 1.09 8.43 0.38
C TYR A 112 1.37 7.23 1.30
N ILE A 113 1.92 6.12 0.79
CA ILE A 113 2.29 4.94 1.59
C ILE A 113 3.38 5.29 2.62
N LEU A 114 4.32 6.17 2.29
CA LEU A 114 5.36 6.64 3.21
C LEU A 114 4.84 7.63 4.26
N ALA A 115 3.84 8.46 3.94
CA ALA A 115 3.22 9.39 4.87
C ALA A 115 2.17 8.73 5.79
N ALA A 116 1.31 7.87 5.25
CA ALA A 116 0.17 7.32 5.98
C ALA A 116 0.57 6.21 6.98
N LYS A 117 -0.09 6.19 8.15
CA LYS A 117 0.00 5.03 9.06
C LYS A 117 -0.45 3.75 8.34
N PRO A 118 0.13 2.58 8.65
CA PRO A 118 -0.28 1.35 8.01
C PRO A 118 -1.76 1.05 8.31
N SER A 119 -2.50 0.60 7.30
CA SER A 119 -3.91 0.27 7.34
C SER A 119 -4.22 -0.78 6.27
N LYS A 120 -5.42 -1.38 6.28
CA LYS A 120 -5.82 -2.34 5.23
C LYS A 120 -5.70 -1.72 3.83
N ALA A 121 -6.10 -0.44 3.69
CA ALA A 121 -6.00 0.30 2.43
C ALA A 121 -4.55 0.53 1.99
N THR A 122 -3.66 1.00 2.87
CA THR A 122 -2.26 1.22 2.48
C THR A 122 -1.52 -0.09 2.20
N VAL A 123 -1.88 -1.20 2.85
CA VAL A 123 -1.32 -2.52 2.54
C VAL A 123 -1.86 -3.06 1.20
N ALA A 124 -3.14 -2.84 0.88
CA ALA A 124 -3.68 -3.16 -0.45
C ALA A 124 -2.96 -2.37 -1.55
N LEU A 125 -2.80 -1.05 -1.37
CA LEU A 125 -2.03 -0.20 -2.28
C LEU A 125 -0.57 -0.66 -2.40
N PHE A 126 0.06 -1.06 -1.29
CA PHE A 126 1.41 -1.61 -1.29
C PHE A 126 1.53 -2.89 -2.13
N ARG A 127 0.60 -3.84 -1.96
CA ARG A 127 0.56 -5.08 -2.76
C ARG A 127 0.30 -4.80 -4.24
N ILE A 128 -0.55 -3.82 -4.56
CA ILE A 128 -0.83 -3.42 -5.94
C ILE A 128 0.43 -2.82 -6.59
N GLN A 129 1.08 -1.83 -5.98
CA GLN A 129 2.25 -1.16 -6.56
C GLN A 129 3.46 -2.08 -6.75
N MET A 130 3.57 -3.18 -5.99
CA MET A 130 4.66 -4.15 -6.15
C MET A 130 4.68 -4.80 -7.54
N ASN A 131 3.55 -4.79 -8.24
CA ASN A 131 3.43 -5.28 -9.61
C ASN A 131 3.72 -4.21 -10.66
N ASN A 132 3.90 -2.94 -10.24
CA ASN A 132 4.25 -1.81 -11.11
C ASN A 132 5.77 -1.52 -11.09
N LEU A 133 6.58 -2.43 -10.56
CA LEU A 133 8.05 -2.34 -10.56
C LEU A 133 8.67 -2.53 -11.95
N ASN A 134 7.89 -3.05 -12.91
CA ASN A 134 8.25 -3.08 -14.32
C ASN A 134 8.56 -1.68 -14.86
N GLY A 135 7.78 -0.65 -14.47
CA GLY A 135 7.96 0.73 -14.89
C GLY A 135 9.37 1.28 -14.63
N PRO A 136 9.85 1.34 -13.37
CA PRO A 136 11.23 1.76 -13.09
C PRO A 136 12.29 0.82 -13.69
N LEU A 137 12.05 -0.50 -13.78
CA LEU A 137 13.01 -1.41 -14.42
C LEU A 137 13.17 -1.09 -15.91
N LEU A 138 12.07 -0.97 -16.65
CA LEU A 138 12.06 -0.68 -18.08
C LEU A 138 12.62 0.71 -18.35
N ALA A 139 12.33 1.72 -17.51
CA ALA A 139 12.94 3.05 -17.59
C ALA A 139 14.48 3.06 -17.47
N PHE A 140 15.10 2.02 -16.88
CA PHE A 140 16.56 1.85 -16.86
C PHE A 140 17.11 1.04 -18.04
N ILE A 141 16.31 0.18 -18.67
CA ILE A 141 16.74 -0.66 -19.81
C ILE A 141 16.48 0.06 -21.14
N PHE A 142 15.34 0.73 -21.25
CA PHE A 142 14.85 1.49 -22.39
C PHE A 142 14.47 2.89 -21.92
N PRO A 143 15.46 3.78 -21.69
CA PRO A 143 15.19 5.12 -21.17
C PRO A 143 14.55 6.02 -22.22
N GLU A 144 13.63 6.87 -21.78
CA GLU A 144 13.00 7.94 -22.58
C GLU A 144 13.41 9.29 -21.99
N VAL A 145 14.53 9.81 -22.49
CA VAL A 145 15.20 11.03 -21.98
C VAL A 145 15.43 12.09 -23.06
N GLU A 146 15.09 11.79 -24.31
CA GLU A 146 15.28 12.61 -25.49
C GLU A 146 14.46 13.92 -25.43
N SER A 147 13.27 13.86 -24.82
CA SER A 147 12.40 15.03 -24.59
C SER A 147 12.83 15.91 -23.41
N ARG A 148 13.83 15.48 -22.62
CA ARG A 148 14.26 16.15 -21.39
C ARG A 148 15.45 17.06 -21.67
N THR A 149 15.15 18.28 -22.09
CA THR A 149 16.13 19.25 -22.59
C THR A 149 16.61 20.25 -21.54
N LEU A 150 15.89 20.40 -20.41
CA LEU A 150 16.28 21.36 -19.38
C LEU A 150 17.43 20.83 -18.49
N PRO A 151 18.31 21.71 -17.98
CA PRO A 151 19.35 21.31 -17.04
C PRO A 151 18.78 20.56 -15.83
N PHE A 152 19.38 19.42 -15.50
CA PHE A 152 18.95 18.49 -14.44
C PHE A 152 17.60 17.77 -14.65
N GLU A 153 16.90 17.94 -15.77
CA GLU A 153 15.64 17.22 -16.04
C GLU A 153 15.87 15.71 -16.22
N GLN A 154 16.96 15.31 -16.89
CA GLN A 154 17.38 13.90 -16.97
C GLN A 154 17.89 13.37 -15.63
N ALA A 155 18.62 14.17 -14.85
CA ALA A 155 19.06 13.75 -13.51
C ALA A 155 17.88 13.46 -12.58
N THR A 156 16.82 14.27 -12.69
CA THR A 156 15.55 14.11 -11.96
C THR A 156 14.83 12.82 -12.39
N TYR A 157 14.76 12.54 -13.70
CA TYR A 157 14.24 11.27 -14.23
C TYR A 157 14.92 10.05 -13.61
N TRP A 158 16.25 9.99 -13.67
CA TRP A 158 17.02 8.86 -13.13
C TRP A 158 16.82 8.69 -11.62
N LEU A 159 16.83 9.80 -10.88
CA LEU A 159 16.64 9.80 -9.43
C LEU A 159 15.21 9.35 -9.05
N GLN A 160 14.18 9.81 -9.77
CA GLN A 160 12.80 9.40 -9.54
C GLN A 160 12.61 7.90 -9.79
N HIS A 161 13.12 7.36 -10.90
CA HIS A 161 12.98 5.94 -11.22
C HIS A 161 13.81 5.04 -10.28
N ALA A 162 14.96 5.51 -9.80
CA ALA A 162 15.69 4.83 -8.72
C ALA A 162 14.86 4.78 -7.42
N LEU A 163 14.28 5.90 -7.00
CA LEU A 163 13.45 5.97 -5.79
C LEU A 163 12.19 5.10 -5.88
N LEU A 164 11.57 5.04 -7.06
CA LEU A 164 10.41 4.17 -7.36
C LEU A 164 10.69 2.68 -7.07
N TYR A 165 11.96 2.23 -7.15
CA TYR A 165 12.38 0.87 -6.78
C TYR A 165 12.89 0.78 -5.34
N ILE A 166 13.66 1.77 -4.88
CA ILE A 166 14.25 1.81 -3.52
C ILE A 166 13.17 1.84 -2.43
N VAL A 167 12.08 2.60 -2.63
CA VAL A 167 11.01 2.76 -1.62
C VAL A 167 10.28 1.43 -1.36
N PRO A 168 9.80 0.66 -2.37
CA PRO A 168 9.26 -0.67 -2.15
C PRO A 168 10.23 -1.64 -1.45
N VAL A 169 11.51 -1.67 -1.87
CA VAL A 169 12.55 -2.50 -1.23
C VAL A 169 12.75 -2.11 0.25
N TYR A 170 12.78 -0.81 0.55
CA TYR A 170 12.85 -0.31 1.92
C TYR A 170 11.65 -0.78 2.74
N ILE A 171 10.43 -0.65 2.22
CA ILE A 171 9.20 -1.05 2.92
C ILE A 171 9.20 -2.56 3.23
N ILE A 172 9.58 -3.41 2.25
CA ILE A 172 9.71 -4.86 2.43
C ILE A 172 10.67 -5.18 3.59
N ARG A 173 11.86 -4.55 3.61
CA ARG A 173 12.90 -4.81 4.61
C ARG A 173 12.49 -4.44 6.03
N ASN A 174 11.61 -3.46 6.21
CA ASN A 174 11.07 -3.09 7.52
C ASN A 174 9.97 -4.06 8.02
N GLY A 175 9.34 -4.85 7.14
CA GLY A 175 8.32 -5.82 7.52
C GLY A 175 7.04 -5.23 8.15
N ILE A 176 6.80 -3.92 7.96
CA ILE A 176 5.58 -3.23 8.42
C ILE A 176 4.38 -3.58 7.51
N TYR A 177 4.64 -3.69 6.21
CA TYR A 177 3.64 -4.04 5.20
C TYR A 177 3.74 -5.54 4.90
N GLU A 178 2.60 -6.21 4.87
CA GLU A 178 2.52 -7.66 4.68
C GLU A 178 2.65 -8.01 3.18
N VAL A 179 3.81 -8.51 2.77
CA VAL A 179 3.99 -9.16 1.46
C VAL A 179 3.30 -10.52 1.42
N GLU A 180 2.71 -10.83 0.27
CA GLU A 180 2.11 -12.12 -0.04
C GLU A 180 3.13 -13.27 -0.06
N ASP A 181 2.62 -14.50 0.10
CA ASP A 181 3.42 -15.72 -0.01
C ASP A 181 4.00 -15.87 -1.43
N ILE A 182 5.14 -16.55 -1.57
CA ILE A 182 5.77 -16.78 -2.88
C ILE A 182 4.90 -17.63 -3.81
N TYR A 183 4.01 -18.45 -3.23
CA TYR A 183 3.04 -19.28 -3.93
C TYR A 183 1.64 -18.64 -4.10
N ASP A 184 1.33 -17.52 -3.44
CA ASP A 184 0.06 -16.81 -3.64
C ASP A 184 0.19 -15.78 -4.76
N PHE A 185 -0.55 -15.96 -5.85
CA PHE A 185 -0.57 -15.04 -6.99
C PHE A 185 -1.85 -14.18 -7.06
N ASN A 186 -2.79 -14.30 -6.13
CA ASN A 186 -4.06 -13.56 -6.23
C ASN A 186 -3.85 -12.04 -6.13
N TRP A 187 -3.08 -11.58 -5.14
CA TRP A 187 -2.72 -10.15 -5.01
C TRP A 187 -1.82 -9.63 -6.13
N VAL A 188 -0.96 -10.50 -6.67
CA VAL A 188 -0.12 -10.22 -7.84
C VAL A 188 -1.00 -9.96 -9.07
N THR A 189 -1.92 -10.89 -9.36
CA THR A 189 -2.89 -10.78 -10.46
C THR A 189 -3.76 -9.53 -10.31
N ILE A 190 -4.23 -9.21 -9.09
CA ILE A 190 -4.98 -7.97 -8.81
C ILE A 190 -4.16 -6.72 -9.19
N GLY A 191 -2.88 -6.67 -8.82
CA GLY A 191 -2.01 -5.55 -9.20
C GLY A 191 -1.84 -5.41 -10.71
N VAL A 192 -1.53 -6.52 -11.40
CA VAL A 192 -1.36 -6.54 -12.86
C VAL A 192 -2.63 -6.10 -13.59
N VAL A 193 -3.81 -6.62 -13.23
CA VAL A 193 -5.05 -6.23 -13.93
C VAL A 193 -5.48 -4.79 -13.62
N ILE A 194 -5.17 -4.25 -12.43
CA ILE A 194 -5.37 -2.83 -12.12
C ILE A 194 -4.43 -1.96 -12.98
N MET A 195 -3.17 -2.37 -13.15
CA MET A 195 -2.23 -1.70 -14.06
C MET A 195 -2.76 -1.71 -15.51
N LEU A 196 -3.20 -2.88 -16.01
CA LEU A 196 -3.76 -2.99 -17.37
C LEU A 196 -5.03 -2.15 -17.55
N LEU A 197 -5.94 -2.13 -16.56
CA LEU A 197 -7.13 -1.27 -16.57
C LEU A 197 -6.75 0.21 -16.62
N TYR A 198 -5.72 0.65 -15.87
CA TYR A 198 -5.24 2.02 -15.94
C TYR A 198 -4.79 2.41 -17.37
N HIS A 199 -4.04 1.52 -18.03
CA HIS A 199 -3.57 1.75 -19.40
C HIS A 199 -4.72 1.74 -20.42
N PHE A 200 -5.53 0.69 -20.45
CA PHE A 200 -6.56 0.50 -21.48
C PHE A 200 -7.83 1.33 -21.25
N VAL A 201 -8.13 1.78 -20.02
CA VAL A 201 -9.27 2.68 -19.73
C VAL A 201 -8.84 4.15 -19.68
N VAL A 202 -7.85 4.50 -18.84
CA VAL A 202 -7.51 5.92 -18.60
C VAL A 202 -6.55 6.43 -19.66
N LEU A 203 -5.38 5.82 -19.80
CA LEU A 203 -4.35 6.33 -20.73
C LEU A 203 -4.82 6.23 -22.18
N ASN A 204 -5.36 5.10 -22.61
CA ASN A 204 -5.91 4.92 -23.96
C ASN A 204 -6.94 5.99 -24.34
N ALA A 205 -7.91 6.27 -23.47
CA ALA A 205 -8.95 7.25 -23.75
C ALA A 205 -8.38 8.67 -23.87
N ILE A 206 -7.49 9.05 -22.95
CA ILE A 206 -6.88 10.39 -22.94
C ILE A 206 -5.90 10.56 -24.11
N SER A 207 -5.12 9.52 -24.45
CA SER A 207 -4.22 9.53 -25.60
C SER A 207 -4.97 9.68 -26.93
N ILE A 208 -6.07 8.93 -27.12
CA ILE A 208 -6.92 9.07 -28.33
C ILE A 208 -7.54 10.47 -28.41
N ALA A 209 -7.94 11.05 -27.27
CA ALA A 209 -8.54 12.38 -27.22
C ALA A 209 -7.55 13.54 -27.39
N SER A 210 -6.25 13.33 -27.13
CA SER A 210 -5.22 14.37 -27.15
C SER A 210 -4.20 14.26 -28.29
N GLY A 211 -4.09 13.11 -28.95
CA GLY A 211 -3.02 12.82 -29.92
C GLY A 211 -1.65 12.55 -29.27
N VAL A 212 -1.54 12.62 -27.94
CA VAL A 212 -0.30 12.40 -27.19
C VAL A 212 -0.15 10.92 -26.81
N ASN A 213 1.04 10.36 -27.02
CA ASN A 213 1.32 8.95 -26.77
C ASN A 213 1.60 8.65 -25.27
N LEU A 214 0.60 8.80 -24.41
CA LEU A 214 0.78 8.47 -22.98
C LEU A 214 1.08 7.00 -22.80
N ASN A 215 2.26 6.70 -22.23
CA ASN A 215 2.81 5.38 -21.98
C ASN A 215 2.56 4.37 -23.12
N HIS A 216 2.84 4.80 -24.35
CA HIS A 216 2.70 4.02 -25.59
C HIS A 216 1.29 3.53 -25.94
N MET A 217 0.22 4.21 -25.52
CA MET A 217 -1.14 3.78 -25.87
C MET A 217 -1.59 4.11 -27.32
N LEU A 218 -0.89 4.99 -28.06
CA LEU A 218 -1.16 5.26 -29.48
C LEU A 218 -0.25 4.47 -30.42
N CYS A 219 1.06 4.48 -30.13
CA CYS A 219 2.09 3.82 -30.94
C CYS A 219 3.21 3.27 -30.04
N ALA A 220 3.92 2.25 -30.54
CA ALA A 220 5.06 1.63 -29.86
C ALA A 220 6.23 2.61 -29.66
N ALA A 221 7.08 2.36 -28.67
CA ALA A 221 8.36 3.05 -28.55
C ALA A 221 9.28 2.73 -29.73
N VAL A 222 10.24 3.60 -30.06
CA VAL A 222 11.25 3.33 -31.11
C VAL A 222 12.14 2.13 -30.74
N THR A 223 12.32 1.87 -29.45
CA THR A 223 13.10 0.75 -28.90
C THR A 223 12.27 -0.49 -28.54
N ASP A 224 10.97 -0.52 -28.88
CA ASP A 224 10.09 -1.65 -28.56
C ASP A 224 10.46 -2.90 -29.40
N PRO A 225 10.92 -4.00 -28.79
CA PRO A 225 11.27 -5.22 -29.51
C PRO A 225 10.06 -5.94 -30.12
N PHE A 226 8.83 -5.52 -29.78
CA PHE A 226 7.57 -6.04 -30.31
C PHE A 226 6.83 -5.01 -31.18
N GLU A 227 7.56 -4.09 -31.82
CA GLU A 227 6.97 -3.09 -32.72
C GLU A 227 6.07 -3.71 -33.81
N GLY A 228 5.11 -2.91 -34.25
CA GLY A 228 4.12 -3.26 -35.26
C GLY A 228 2.70 -3.22 -34.72
N GLN A 229 1.74 -3.58 -35.57
CA GLN A 229 0.30 -3.44 -35.30
C GLN A 229 -0.21 -4.21 -34.07
N ASN A 230 0.57 -5.14 -33.50
CA ASN A 230 0.14 -5.98 -32.38
C ASN A 230 0.88 -5.67 -31.06
N TYR A 231 1.71 -4.62 -31.01
CA TYR A 231 2.56 -4.31 -29.84
C TYR A 231 1.78 -4.22 -28.51
N ARG A 232 0.57 -3.64 -28.50
CA ARG A 232 -0.32 -3.58 -27.32
C ARG A 232 -0.72 -4.96 -26.79
N ILE A 233 -0.92 -5.94 -27.68
CA ILE A 233 -1.25 -7.31 -27.30
C ILE A 233 0.02 -8.03 -26.81
N ALA A 234 1.16 -7.79 -27.45
CA ALA A 234 2.45 -8.27 -26.94
C ALA A 234 2.74 -7.72 -25.54
N ALA A 235 2.47 -6.44 -25.28
CA ALA A 235 2.58 -5.79 -23.97
C ALA A 235 1.69 -6.45 -22.92
N VAL A 236 0.41 -6.70 -23.22
CA VAL A 236 -0.48 -7.46 -22.30
C VAL A 236 0.11 -8.82 -21.96
N ILE A 237 0.68 -9.54 -22.94
CA ILE A 237 1.27 -10.87 -22.73
C ILE A 237 2.55 -10.79 -21.91
N HIS A 238 3.52 -9.96 -22.28
CA HIS A 238 4.81 -9.91 -21.59
C HIS A 238 4.71 -9.26 -20.21
N GLU A 239 3.87 -8.25 -20.01
CA GLU A 239 3.65 -7.66 -18.69
C GLU A 239 2.92 -8.62 -17.74
N SER A 240 2.01 -9.46 -18.25
CA SER A 240 1.39 -10.54 -17.46
C SER A 240 2.38 -11.61 -17.00
N ILE A 241 3.62 -11.61 -17.51
CA ILE A 241 4.70 -12.52 -17.11
C ILE A 241 5.78 -11.78 -16.30
N LEU A 242 6.25 -10.63 -16.80
CA LEU A 242 7.29 -9.80 -16.21
C LEU A 242 6.88 -9.25 -14.85
N CYS A 243 5.68 -8.67 -14.72
CA CYS A 243 5.24 -8.06 -13.47
C CYS A 243 5.16 -9.07 -12.31
N PRO A 244 4.53 -10.26 -12.46
CA PRO A 244 4.57 -11.31 -11.45
C PRO A 244 5.97 -11.77 -11.07
N ILE A 245 6.83 -12.05 -12.07
CA ILE A 245 8.20 -12.53 -11.82
C ILE A 245 9.00 -11.47 -11.06
N LEU A 246 8.95 -10.20 -11.50
CA LEU A 246 9.71 -9.13 -10.90
C LEU A 246 9.26 -8.82 -9.45
N ASN A 247 7.95 -8.86 -9.17
CA ASN A 247 7.44 -8.79 -7.81
C ASN A 247 8.01 -9.95 -6.97
N LYS A 248 7.78 -11.21 -7.37
CA LYS A 248 8.23 -12.39 -6.61
C LYS A 248 9.74 -12.42 -6.38
N VAL A 249 10.54 -12.07 -7.39
CA VAL A 249 12.01 -11.96 -7.28
C VAL A 249 12.40 -10.85 -6.30
N THR A 250 11.75 -9.68 -6.35
CA THR A 250 12.02 -8.58 -5.41
C THR A 250 11.68 -8.98 -3.97
N VAL A 251 10.54 -9.64 -3.74
CA VAL A 251 10.18 -10.18 -2.42
C VAL A 251 11.20 -11.23 -1.96
N LEU A 252 11.61 -12.15 -2.83
CA LEU A 252 12.58 -13.20 -2.51
C LEU A 252 13.98 -12.63 -2.15
N LEU A 253 14.45 -11.60 -2.87
CA LEU A 253 15.77 -11.01 -2.65
C LEU A 253 15.83 -10.10 -1.42
N TYR A 254 14.74 -9.39 -1.10
CA TYR A 254 14.76 -8.32 -0.10
C TYR A 254 13.92 -8.57 1.16
N CYS A 255 13.02 -9.56 1.17
CA CYS A 255 12.24 -9.90 2.36
C CYS A 255 13.10 -10.66 3.39
N ASN A 256 13.06 -10.21 4.64
CA ASN A 256 13.74 -10.91 5.73
C ASN A 256 13.05 -12.26 6.01
N LYS A 257 13.82 -13.34 6.17
CA LYS A 257 13.34 -14.67 6.56
C LYS A 257 12.41 -14.63 7.79
N GLN A 258 12.68 -13.74 8.75
CA GLN A 258 11.83 -13.57 9.93
C GLN A 258 10.47 -12.95 9.58
N THR A 259 10.41 -12.01 8.63
CA THR A 259 9.15 -11.45 8.11
C THR A 259 8.35 -12.52 7.39
N MET A 260 8.97 -13.29 6.49
CA MET A 260 8.34 -14.42 5.80
C MET A 260 7.74 -15.43 6.78
N LYS A 261 8.53 -15.89 7.78
CA LYS A 261 8.05 -16.80 8.83
C LYS A 261 6.88 -16.19 9.62
N SER A 262 6.92 -14.89 9.92
CA SER A 262 5.85 -14.22 10.66
C SER A 262 4.55 -14.07 9.86
N ASN A 263 4.63 -13.90 8.53
CA ASN A 263 3.45 -13.83 7.66
C ASN A 263 2.81 -15.23 7.50
N LEU A 264 3.63 -16.27 7.27
CA LEU A 264 3.18 -17.67 7.22
C LEU A 264 2.46 -18.10 8.50
N LEU A 265 3.03 -17.79 9.67
CA LEU A 265 2.40 -18.05 10.97
C LEU A 265 1.05 -17.32 11.11
N ARG A 266 1.00 -16.03 10.74
CA ARG A 266 -0.23 -15.22 10.85
C ARG A 266 -1.34 -15.74 9.94
N LYS A 267 -1.01 -16.17 8.72
CA LYS A 267 -1.94 -16.83 7.78
C LYS A 267 -2.45 -18.17 8.34
N HIS A 268 -1.59 -18.96 8.97
CA HIS A 268 -2.01 -20.21 9.62
C HIS A 268 -3.00 -19.96 10.77
N THR A 269 -2.69 -19.03 11.68
CA THR A 269 -3.58 -18.64 12.78
C THR A 269 -4.91 -18.09 12.26
N TYR A 270 -4.90 -17.26 11.22
CA TYR A 270 -6.13 -16.74 10.59
C TYR A 270 -7.01 -17.88 10.06
N ASN A 271 -6.41 -18.82 9.32
CA ASN A 271 -7.14 -19.95 8.74
C ASN A 271 -7.68 -20.92 9.81
N GLN A 272 -6.94 -21.14 10.90
CA GLN A 272 -7.42 -21.90 12.05
C GLN A 272 -8.63 -21.24 12.70
N ASN A 273 -8.51 -19.97 13.12
CA ASN A 273 -9.61 -19.23 13.76
C ASN A 273 -10.86 -19.18 12.86
N THR A 274 -10.67 -18.94 11.56
CA THR A 274 -11.75 -18.96 10.55
C THR A 274 -12.45 -20.32 10.51
N SER A 275 -11.69 -21.43 10.55
CA SER A 275 -12.24 -22.78 10.51
C SER A 275 -12.97 -23.15 11.81
N THR A 276 -12.46 -22.71 12.96
CA THR A 276 -13.13 -22.86 14.26
C THR A 276 -14.48 -22.13 14.27
N ILE A 277 -14.52 -20.85 13.87
CA ILE A 277 -15.78 -20.06 13.85
C ILE A 277 -16.81 -20.66 12.88
N ILE A 278 -16.37 -21.21 11.74
CA ILE A 278 -17.23 -21.93 10.78
C ILE A 278 -17.84 -23.19 11.40
N ASN A 279 -17.03 -24.00 12.09
CA ASN A 279 -17.48 -25.23 12.73
C ASN A 279 -18.41 -24.95 13.92
N ASP A 280 -18.07 -23.96 14.76
CA ASP A 280 -18.82 -23.64 15.97
C ASP A 280 -20.20 -23.03 15.66
N ASN A 281 -20.32 -22.30 14.55
CA ASN A 281 -21.58 -21.65 14.12
C ASN A 281 -22.31 -22.36 12.98
N ASN A 282 -21.81 -23.51 12.47
CA ASN A 282 -22.29 -24.17 11.25
C ASN A 282 -22.42 -23.22 10.03
N LEU A 283 -21.54 -22.22 9.94
CA LEU A 283 -21.70 -21.07 9.06
C LEU A 283 -20.93 -21.25 7.73
N SER A 284 -21.53 -20.92 6.59
CA SER A 284 -20.82 -20.94 5.31
C SER A 284 -19.66 -19.94 5.28
N LYS A 285 -18.60 -20.23 4.51
CA LYS A 285 -17.50 -19.27 4.26
C LYS A 285 -18.00 -17.95 3.69
N ASP A 286 -19.02 -18.00 2.84
CA ASP A 286 -19.61 -16.81 2.22
C ASP A 286 -20.43 -15.98 3.24
N GLU A 287 -21.10 -16.64 4.19
CA GLU A 287 -21.84 -15.98 5.28
C GLU A 287 -20.87 -15.34 6.30
N LEU A 288 -19.75 -16.00 6.63
CA LEU A 288 -18.74 -15.42 7.51
C LEU A 288 -18.14 -14.13 6.93
N LEU A 289 -17.81 -14.13 5.63
CA LEU A 289 -17.32 -12.95 4.91
C LEU A 289 -18.36 -11.82 4.87
N TYR A 290 -19.65 -12.16 4.79
CA TYR A 290 -20.75 -11.20 4.83
C TYR A 290 -20.87 -10.53 6.21
N HIS A 291 -20.88 -11.31 7.31
CA HIS A 291 -20.91 -10.77 8.67
C HIS A 291 -19.68 -9.89 8.98
N GLN A 292 -18.49 -10.29 8.53
CA GLN A 292 -17.27 -9.51 8.72
C GLN A 292 -17.26 -8.16 7.98
N HIS A 293 -17.99 -8.07 6.85
CA HIS A 293 -18.24 -6.81 6.15
C HIS A 293 -19.28 -5.94 6.87
N TYR A 294 -20.30 -6.56 7.47
CA TYR A 294 -21.35 -5.85 8.20
C TYR A 294 -20.82 -5.16 9.46
N GLU A 295 -20.05 -5.87 10.31
CA GLU A 295 -19.45 -5.30 11.54
C GLU A 295 -18.51 -4.10 11.27
N LEU A 296 -17.77 -4.12 10.15
CA LEU A 296 -16.90 -3.00 9.76
C LEU A 296 -17.73 -1.74 9.42
N THR A 297 -18.91 -1.93 8.84
CA THR A 297 -19.80 -0.83 8.44
C THR A 297 -20.46 -0.22 9.68
N GLU A 298 -20.86 -1.05 10.64
CA GLU A 298 -21.49 -0.61 11.89
C GLU A 298 -20.53 0.16 12.82
N LYS A 299 -19.28 -0.30 12.96
CA LYS A 299 -18.22 0.43 13.70
C LYS A 299 -17.89 1.79 13.09
N THR A 300 -17.86 1.87 11.76
CA THR A 300 -17.62 3.14 11.06
C THR A 300 -18.76 4.15 11.27
N THR A 301 -19.99 3.66 11.49
CA THR A 301 -21.19 4.51 11.69
C THR A 301 -21.32 4.99 13.14
N THR A 302 -20.91 4.18 14.12
CA THR A 302 -20.99 4.50 15.55
C THR A 302 -19.89 5.47 16.03
N GLU A 303 -18.67 5.39 15.49
CA GLU A 303 -17.59 6.35 15.78
C GLU A 303 -17.82 7.72 15.10
N GLY A 304 -18.52 7.76 13.97
CA GLY A 304 -18.83 9.00 13.23
C GLY A 304 -19.89 9.89 13.87
N THR A 305 -20.73 9.35 14.76
CA THR A 305 -21.92 10.08 15.29
C THR A 305 -21.70 10.63 16.70
N SER A 306 -20.72 10.10 17.44
CA SER A 306 -20.48 10.42 18.86
C SER A 306 -19.56 11.63 19.09
N SER A 307 -18.93 12.16 18.04
CA SER A 307 -17.90 13.22 18.14
C SER A 307 -18.36 14.63 17.70
N GLN A 308 -19.60 14.81 17.20
CA GLN A 308 -20.10 16.12 16.73
C GLN A 308 -21.17 16.80 17.62
N GLN A 309 -21.74 16.12 18.62
CA GLN A 309 -22.81 16.73 19.47
C GLN A 309 -22.34 17.33 20.80
N GLN A 310 -21.06 17.19 21.20
CA GLN A 310 -20.57 17.66 22.51
C GLN A 310 -19.78 18.99 22.51
N GLN A 311 -19.62 19.67 21.37
CA GLN A 311 -18.84 20.92 21.27
C GLN A 311 -19.61 22.19 20.86
N GLN A 312 -20.94 22.14 20.69
CA GLN A 312 -21.73 23.31 20.23
C GLN A 312 -22.62 24.00 21.28
N GLN A 313 -22.49 23.70 22.58
CA GLN A 313 -23.36 24.25 23.64
C GLN A 313 -22.66 25.09 24.73
N GLN A 314 -21.44 25.58 24.52
CA GLN A 314 -20.69 26.35 25.55
C GLN A 314 -20.18 27.75 25.14
N GLN A 315 -20.68 28.35 24.05
CA GLN A 315 -20.32 29.74 23.68
C GLN A 315 -21.51 30.63 23.33
N HIS A 316 -22.40 30.86 24.31
CA HIS A 316 -23.23 32.08 24.38
C HIS A 316 -23.67 32.33 25.84
N HIS A 317 -23.04 33.30 26.55
CA HIS A 317 -23.74 34.45 27.16
C HIS A 317 -22.93 35.28 28.17
N HIS A 318 -23.04 36.60 27.99
CA HIS A 318 -22.69 37.74 28.86
C HIS A 318 -23.64 38.90 28.46
N LEU A 319 -24.04 39.88 29.28
CA LEU A 319 -23.89 40.14 30.73
C LEU A 319 -25.32 40.20 31.38
N PRO A 320 -25.51 40.53 32.69
CA PRO A 320 -26.80 40.38 33.41
C PRO A 320 -27.59 41.71 33.48
N PRO A 321 -28.73 41.85 34.22
CA PRO A 321 -28.75 41.89 35.70
C PRO A 321 -30.04 41.36 36.43
N LEU A 322 -29.98 41.42 37.78
CA LEU A 322 -31.05 41.54 38.81
C LEU A 322 -31.74 40.31 39.46
N ASN A 323 -31.41 40.14 40.76
CA ASN A 323 -32.17 39.67 41.94
C ASN A 323 -33.44 38.79 41.80
N VAL A 324 -33.48 37.69 42.57
CA VAL A 324 -34.18 37.56 43.89
C VAL A 324 -33.75 36.25 44.59
N THR A 325 -33.95 36.17 45.92
CA THR A 325 -33.68 35.06 46.87
C THR A 325 -34.37 33.73 46.48
N GLU A 326 -33.96 32.52 46.90
CA GLU A 326 -33.82 32.02 48.29
C GLU A 326 -33.17 30.59 48.33
N GLU A 327 -33.09 29.95 49.50
CA GLU A 327 -32.21 28.79 49.81
C GLU A 327 -32.80 27.38 49.54
N CYS A 328 -31.90 26.39 49.35
CA CYS A 328 -31.95 24.93 49.67
C CYS A 328 -31.25 24.09 48.58
N ILE A 329 -30.46 23.02 48.81
CA ILE A 329 -29.91 22.38 50.03
C ILE A 329 -28.53 21.80 49.66
N VAL A 330 -27.53 21.92 50.55
CA VAL A 330 -26.25 21.21 50.44
C VAL A 330 -26.31 19.90 51.23
N LYS A 331 -26.32 18.74 50.55
CA LYS A 331 -25.87 17.43 51.09
C LYS A 331 -25.96 16.27 50.07
N GLN A 332 -25.01 16.17 49.13
CA GLN A 332 -24.58 14.89 48.49
C GLN A 332 -23.42 15.09 47.49
N ARG A 333 -22.24 15.53 47.96
CA ARG A 333 -21.03 15.55 47.11
C ARG A 333 -19.71 15.52 47.89
N LYS A 334 -19.50 14.46 48.69
CA LYS A 334 -18.22 14.28 49.42
C LYS A 334 -17.88 12.84 49.85
N HIS A 335 -18.30 11.81 49.09
CA HIS A 335 -17.96 10.42 49.44
C HIS A 335 -17.51 9.47 48.29
N ASN A 336 -17.51 9.91 47.01
CA ASN A 336 -17.19 9.03 45.86
C ASN A 336 -15.95 9.50 45.07
N ILE A 337 -14.89 9.99 45.73
CA ILE A 337 -13.62 10.42 45.08
C ILE A 337 -12.39 9.88 45.83
N SER A 338 -12.55 8.86 46.69
CA SER A 338 -11.45 8.29 47.48
C SER A 338 -11.28 6.77 47.35
N GLU A 339 -12.21 6.06 46.71
CA GLU A 339 -12.16 4.59 46.61
C GLU A 339 -11.64 4.09 45.25
N ASP A 340 -12.01 4.73 44.12
CA ASP A 340 -11.54 4.32 42.78
C ASP A 340 -10.00 4.35 42.64
N ASN A 341 -9.35 5.42 43.12
CA ASN A 341 -7.88 5.55 43.01
C ASN A 341 -7.13 4.50 43.85
N ASP A 342 -7.72 4.01 44.95
CA ASP A 342 -7.07 3.05 45.85
C ASP A 342 -7.28 1.59 45.38
N ILE A 343 -8.25 1.36 44.49
CA ILE A 343 -8.50 0.08 43.81
C ILE A 343 -7.53 -0.08 42.63
N ASP A 344 -7.38 0.94 41.77
CA ASP A 344 -6.48 0.87 40.61
C ASP A 344 -5.00 0.68 41.00
N ILE A 345 -4.55 1.31 42.09
CA ILE A 345 -3.18 1.11 42.61
C ILE A 345 -2.97 -0.34 43.07
N ARG A 346 -3.93 -0.92 43.82
CA ARG A 346 -3.83 -2.31 44.29
C ARG A 346 -3.87 -3.33 43.14
N ILE A 347 -4.63 -3.04 42.07
CA ILE A 347 -4.66 -3.88 40.87
C ILE A 347 -3.31 -3.84 40.13
N GLN A 348 -2.68 -2.66 40.01
CA GLN A 348 -1.33 -2.56 39.44
C GLN A 348 -0.26 -3.26 40.29
N GLU A 349 -0.31 -3.13 41.62
CA GLU A 349 0.63 -3.81 42.52
C GLU A 349 0.48 -5.34 42.47
N GLN A 350 -0.75 -5.86 42.43
CA GLN A 350 -0.98 -7.30 42.26
C GLN A 350 -0.47 -7.81 40.91
N GLN A 351 -0.75 -7.12 39.81
CA GLN A 351 -0.25 -7.50 38.49
C GLN A 351 1.29 -7.48 38.42
N HIS A 352 1.94 -6.51 39.07
CA HIS A 352 3.39 -6.44 39.14
C HIS A 352 4.00 -7.55 40.02
N GLN A 353 3.32 -7.97 41.09
CA GLN A 353 3.75 -9.12 41.90
C GLN A 353 3.59 -10.44 41.15
N THR A 354 2.50 -10.66 40.42
CA THR A 354 2.33 -11.87 39.58
C THR A 354 3.43 -11.98 38.52
N LEU A 355 3.74 -10.88 37.82
CA LEU A 355 4.83 -10.83 36.84
C LEU A 355 6.21 -11.12 37.42
N LEU A 356 6.49 -10.71 38.66
CA LEU A 356 7.77 -11.03 39.32
C LEU A 356 7.88 -12.51 39.69
N VAL A 357 6.78 -13.13 40.16
CA VAL A 357 6.75 -14.57 40.50
C VAL A 357 6.94 -15.45 39.25
N ASP A 358 6.31 -15.11 38.12
CA ASP A 358 6.51 -15.84 36.86
C ASP A 358 7.96 -15.73 36.36
N VAL A 359 8.57 -14.54 36.47
CA VAL A 359 9.98 -14.33 36.07
C VAL A 359 10.96 -15.08 36.97
N GLU A 360 10.71 -15.19 38.28
CA GLU A 360 11.53 -16.06 39.15
C GLU A 360 11.32 -17.55 38.87
N SER A 361 10.09 -17.97 38.55
CA SER A 361 9.78 -19.35 38.14
C SER A 361 10.53 -19.78 36.87
N GLU A 362 10.51 -18.95 35.81
CA GLU A 362 11.31 -19.21 34.59
C GLU A 362 12.82 -19.25 34.88
N ARG A 363 13.30 -18.41 35.82
CA ARG A 363 14.72 -18.34 36.18
C ARG A 363 15.22 -19.58 36.92
N GLU A 364 14.39 -20.18 37.78
CA GLU A 364 14.69 -21.46 38.43
C GLU A 364 14.59 -22.65 37.47
N LEU A 365 13.63 -22.65 36.54
CA LEU A 365 13.55 -23.64 35.46
C LEU A 365 14.82 -23.64 34.58
N LEU A 366 15.33 -22.46 34.24
CA LEU A 366 16.57 -22.31 33.46
C LEU A 366 17.83 -22.74 34.23
N LYS A 367 17.89 -22.55 35.55
CA LYS A 367 18.98 -23.11 36.38
C LYS A 367 18.95 -24.64 36.37
N ASN A 368 17.78 -25.24 36.61
CA ASN A 368 17.63 -26.70 36.70
C ASN A 368 17.86 -27.42 35.36
N SER A 369 17.63 -26.75 34.22
CA SER A 369 17.99 -27.28 32.89
C SER A 369 19.50 -27.27 32.61
N SER A 370 20.33 -26.55 33.38
CA SER A 370 21.76 -26.42 33.13
C SER A 370 22.62 -27.51 33.79
N THR A 371 22.08 -28.26 34.75
CA THR A 371 22.81 -29.21 35.60
C THR A 371 22.82 -30.66 35.09
N THR A 372 21.99 -31.02 34.10
CA THR A 372 21.80 -32.41 33.63
C THR A 372 22.65 -32.81 32.42
N ALA A 373 23.42 -31.90 31.81
CA ALA A 373 24.15 -32.13 30.56
C ALA A 373 25.65 -32.50 30.74
N LYS A 374 25.99 -33.38 31.69
CA LYS A 374 27.34 -33.97 31.83
C LYS A 374 27.32 -35.42 32.32
N CYS A 375 27.15 -36.38 31.41
CA CYS A 375 27.81 -37.69 31.52
C CYS A 375 27.82 -38.46 30.18
N ASN A 376 28.68 -39.47 30.10
CA ASN A 376 28.74 -40.53 29.06
C ASN A 376 29.24 -40.13 27.65
N MET A 377 30.54 -39.85 27.55
CA MET A 377 31.36 -40.44 26.47
C MET A 377 32.40 -41.36 27.12
N SER A 378 32.21 -42.67 26.96
CA SER A 378 33.25 -43.68 27.26
C SER A 378 33.72 -44.34 25.97
N ALA A 379 35.01 -44.63 25.92
CA ALA A 379 35.68 -45.14 24.73
C ALA A 379 35.42 -46.63 24.47
N THR A 380 35.47 -47.02 23.20
CA THR A 380 35.83 -48.37 22.76
C THR A 380 36.90 -48.27 21.68
N LYS A 381 37.94 -49.08 21.82
CA LYS A 381 39.10 -49.17 20.91
C LYS A 381 39.66 -50.59 21.04
N VAL A 382 40.06 -51.19 19.91
CA VAL A 382 40.71 -52.52 19.80
C VAL A 382 39.71 -53.67 20.07
N ASP A 383 39.71 -54.79 19.35
CA ASP A 383 40.59 -55.27 18.26
C ASP A 383 40.12 -54.93 16.83
#